data_AF-U5EJ81-F1
#
_entry.id   AF-U5EJ81-F1
#
_cell.length_a   1.000
_cell.length_b   1.000
_cell.length_c   1.000
_cell.angle_alpha   90.00
_cell.angle_beta   90.00
_cell.angle_gamma   90.00
#
_symmetry.space_group_name_H-M   'P 1'
#
loop_
_entity.id
_entity.type
_entity.pdbx_description
1 polymer ?
#
loop_
_entity_poly.entity_id
_entity_poly.type
_entity_poly.pdbx_seq_one_letter_code
_entity_poly.pdbx_strand_id
1 'polypeptide(L)'
;MKKKVLLMGKSGSGKTSMRSIIFANYIARDTRRLGATIDVEHSHVRFLGNLVLNLWDCGGQESFMEQYFASQKDNIFRNVEVLIYVFDVESRELDKDMHYYQSCLEAILQNSPDAKIFCLVHKMDLVSEEQRDIIFKEREEDLKRLSKPLDCTAFRTSIWDETLYRAWSSIVYQLIPNVKALEHSLNYFANIVDADEVLLFERATFLVISHCQRKQHRDAHRFEKVSNIIKQFKLSCSKLGAKFLSMEVRNSIFAAFIDTFTSNTYVMVIMSDPAIPSEATLINIRNARKYFEELENPNNNQLNSNHFHPHQHHSSSNNLLNSSNLSGGGGHATGGQHFNYYHQNVNNPYH
;
A
#
# COMPACT_ATOMS: atom_id res chain seq x y z
N MET A 1 3.13 14.27 5.19
CA MET A 1 3.41 13.79 6.57
C MET A 1 4.69 12.97 6.55
N LYS A 2 5.60 13.19 7.51
CA LYS A 2 6.87 12.46 7.58
C LYS A 2 6.77 11.36 8.65
N LYS A 3 7.14 10.12 8.32
CA LYS A 3 7.16 8.97 9.23
C LYS A 3 8.58 8.42 9.32
N LYS A 4 9.15 8.40 10.53
CA LYS A 4 10.50 7.87 10.76
C LYS A 4 10.45 6.37 10.94
N VAL A 5 11.23 5.65 10.13
CA VAL A 5 11.32 4.20 10.14
C VAL A 5 12.77 3.84 10.41
N LEU A 6 13.02 3.20 11.55
CA LEU A 6 14.34 2.68 11.89
C LEU A 6 14.52 1.30 11.26
N LEU A 7 15.63 1.09 10.57
CA LEU A 7 16.05 -0.21 10.06
C LEU A 7 17.35 -0.61 10.77
N MET A 8 17.25 -1.56 11.71
CA MET A 8 18.33 -1.95 12.61
C MET A 8 18.57 -3.47 12.59
N GLY A 9 19.69 -3.90 13.14
CA GLY A 9 20.14 -5.29 13.16
C GLY A 9 21.63 -5.41 12.87
N LYS A 10 22.22 -6.55 13.17
CA LYS A 10 23.66 -6.79 13.05
C LYS A 10 24.21 -6.55 11.64
N SER A 11 25.49 -6.21 11.54
CA SER A 11 26.20 -6.09 10.27
C SER A 11 26.04 -7.38 9.44
N GLY A 12 25.85 -7.23 8.13
CA GLY A 12 25.64 -8.37 7.24
C GLY A 12 24.23 -8.98 7.23
N SER A 13 23.30 -8.54 8.09
CA SER A 13 21.94 -9.11 8.16
C SER A 13 21.05 -8.81 6.94
N GLY A 14 21.47 -7.94 6.02
CA GLY A 14 20.76 -7.67 4.75
C GLY A 14 19.87 -6.42 4.73
N LYS A 15 19.95 -5.54 5.74
CA LYS A 15 19.20 -4.26 5.83
C LYS A 15 19.24 -3.42 4.55
N THR A 16 20.44 -3.02 4.14
CA THR A 16 20.68 -2.18 2.95
C THR A 16 20.25 -2.88 1.66
N SER A 17 20.42 -4.20 1.57
CA SER A 17 19.93 -5.01 0.46
C SER A 17 18.41 -4.90 0.31
N MET A 18 17.67 -5.05 1.41
CA MET A 18 16.21 -4.93 1.41
C MET A 18 15.74 -3.53 0.99
N ARG A 19 16.32 -2.48 1.60
CA ARG A 19 16.04 -1.09 1.23
C ARG A 19 16.28 -0.85 -0.27
N SER A 20 17.40 -1.34 -0.79
CA SER A 20 17.79 -1.13 -2.19
C SER A 20 16.86 -1.82 -3.17
N ILE A 21 16.40 -3.03 -2.87
CA ILE A 21 15.47 -3.78 -3.73
C ILE A 21 14.12 -3.07 -3.80
N ILE A 22 13.54 -2.73 -2.65
CA ILE A 22 12.20 -2.14 -2.57
C ILE A 22 12.20 -0.71 -3.12
N PHE A 23 13.15 0.13 -2.68
CA PHE A 23 13.11 1.58 -2.90
C PHE A 23 14.10 2.11 -3.93
N ALA A 24 15.16 1.35 -4.27
CA ALA A 24 16.20 1.79 -5.20
C ALA A 24 16.28 0.96 -6.50
N ASN A 25 15.30 0.09 -6.75
CA ASN A 25 15.21 -0.71 -7.99
C ASN A 25 16.38 -1.69 -8.20
N TYR A 26 17.07 -2.09 -7.13
CA TYR A 26 18.10 -3.13 -7.23
C TYR A 26 17.45 -4.49 -7.48
N ILE A 27 18.12 -5.33 -8.27
CA ILE A 27 17.84 -6.76 -8.29
C ILE A 27 18.66 -7.46 -7.20
N ALA A 28 18.19 -8.61 -6.72
CA ALA A 28 18.84 -9.36 -5.62
C ALA A 28 20.34 -9.58 -5.86
N ARG A 29 20.74 -9.93 -7.09
CA ARG A 29 22.14 -10.16 -7.47
C ARG A 29 23.03 -8.93 -7.27
N ASP A 30 22.51 -7.74 -7.50
CA ASP A 30 23.30 -6.49 -7.47
C ASP A 30 23.60 -6.05 -6.03
N THR A 31 22.85 -6.57 -5.05
CA THR A 31 23.07 -6.26 -3.63
C THR A 31 24.40 -6.78 -3.09
N ARG A 32 25.03 -7.76 -3.77
CA ARG A 32 26.37 -8.27 -3.43
C ARG A 32 27.48 -7.21 -3.53
N ARG A 33 27.23 -6.11 -4.25
CA ARG A 33 28.16 -5.00 -4.43
C ARG A 33 28.02 -3.92 -3.36
N LEU A 34 27.01 -4.03 -2.48
CA LEU A 34 26.80 -3.07 -1.41
C LEU A 34 27.89 -3.25 -0.35
N GLY A 35 28.54 -2.14 0.00
CA GLY A 35 29.49 -2.09 1.11
C GLY A 35 28.78 -2.07 2.46
N ALA A 36 29.55 -2.16 3.54
CA ALA A 36 29.03 -1.95 4.87
C ALA A 36 28.58 -0.50 5.05
N THR A 37 27.37 -0.30 5.58
CA THR A 37 26.87 1.02 5.93
C THR A 37 27.72 1.61 7.04
N ILE A 38 28.19 2.84 6.82
CA ILE A 38 28.94 3.63 7.80
C ILE A 38 27.91 4.50 8.51
N ASP A 39 27.82 4.33 9.83
CA ASP A 39 26.84 5.03 10.66
C ASP A 39 25.40 4.90 10.11
N VAL A 40 24.60 5.98 10.04
CA VAL A 40 23.22 5.97 9.56
C VAL A 40 23.12 6.52 8.14
N GLU A 41 22.60 5.71 7.21
CA GLU A 41 22.23 6.19 5.88
C GLU A 41 20.75 6.60 5.84
N HIS A 42 20.49 7.87 5.54
CA HIS A 42 19.13 8.41 5.45
C HIS A 42 18.58 8.29 4.03
N SER A 43 17.36 7.77 3.91
CA SER A 43 16.62 7.76 2.63
C SER A 43 15.24 8.36 2.82
N HIS A 44 14.91 9.35 1.98
CA HIS A 44 13.59 9.99 1.95
C HIS A 44 12.78 9.43 0.79
N VAL A 45 11.85 8.52 1.09
CA VAL A 45 10.99 7.90 0.08
C VAL A 45 9.62 8.54 0.13
N ARG A 46 9.21 9.19 -0.97
CA ARG A 46 7.83 9.62 -1.13
C ARG A 46 6.98 8.40 -1.50
N PHE A 47 5.93 8.17 -0.73
CA PHE A 47 4.99 7.06 -0.88
C PHE A 47 3.58 7.65 -0.96
N LEU A 48 2.76 7.22 -1.91
CA LEU A 48 1.38 7.74 -2.08
C LEU A 48 1.27 9.29 -2.09
N GLY A 49 2.22 9.96 -2.74
CA GLY A 49 2.22 11.42 -2.90
C GLY A 49 2.60 12.22 -1.65
N ASN A 50 1.83 12.11 -0.56
CA ASN A 50 1.93 12.96 0.64
C ASN A 50 2.67 12.30 1.83
N LEU A 51 2.77 10.98 1.86
CA LEU A 51 3.48 10.24 2.89
C LEU A 51 4.97 10.20 2.52
N VAL A 52 5.82 10.58 3.47
CA VAL A 52 7.27 10.54 3.31
C VAL A 52 7.81 9.58 4.36
N LEU A 53 8.33 8.46 3.89
CA LEU A 53 9.05 7.49 4.72
C LEU A 53 10.49 7.98 4.84
N ASN A 54 10.88 8.35 6.06
CA ASN A 54 12.26 8.64 6.39
C ASN A 54 12.89 7.36 6.92
N LEU A 55 13.50 6.59 6.02
CA LEU A 55 14.20 5.36 6.36
C LEU A 55 15.57 5.70 6.92
N TRP A 56 15.87 5.16 8.10
CA TRP A 56 17.17 5.28 8.78
C TRP A 56 17.82 3.90 8.75
N ASP A 57 18.65 3.65 7.74
CA ASP A 57 19.41 2.40 7.59
C ASP A 57 20.65 2.47 8.47
N CYS A 58 20.58 1.86 9.65
CA CYS A 58 21.61 1.97 10.69
C CYS A 58 22.70 0.92 10.48
N GLY A 59 23.96 1.33 10.46
CA GLY A 59 25.11 0.46 10.37
C GLY A 59 25.17 -0.51 11.55
N GLY A 60 25.13 -1.82 11.28
CA GLY A 60 25.06 -2.84 12.32
C GLY A 60 26.40 -3.27 12.90
N GLN A 61 27.46 -2.48 12.72
CA GLN A 61 28.79 -2.79 13.27
C GLN A 61 28.79 -2.49 14.77
N GLU A 62 29.52 -3.26 15.57
CA GLU A 62 29.44 -3.19 17.04
C GLU A 62 29.74 -1.80 17.58
N SER A 63 30.78 -1.14 17.06
CA SER A 63 31.15 0.23 17.43
C SER A 63 30.04 1.25 17.17
N PHE A 64 29.27 1.09 16.09
CA PHE A 64 28.13 1.98 15.80
C PHE A 64 26.93 1.65 16.69
N MET A 65 26.64 0.37 16.92
CA MET A 65 25.56 -0.05 17.82
C MET A 65 25.75 0.51 19.23
N GLU A 66 26.97 0.43 19.78
CA GLU A 66 27.29 1.01 21.08
C GLU A 66 27.09 2.54 21.12
N GLN A 67 27.47 3.24 20.04
CA GLN A 67 27.24 4.68 19.92
C GLN A 67 25.75 5.03 19.87
N TYR A 68 24.92 4.22 19.20
CA TYR A 68 23.47 4.40 19.14
C TYR A 68 22.81 4.29 20.50
N PHE A 69 23.30 3.41 21.38
CA PHE A 69 22.74 3.24 22.72
C PHE A 69 23.34 4.20 23.75
N ALA A 70 24.53 4.75 23.49
CA ALA A 70 25.19 5.70 24.36
C ALA A 70 24.93 7.15 23.91
N SER A 71 25.81 7.70 23.07
CA SER A 71 25.85 9.13 22.78
C SER A 71 24.75 9.60 21.82
N GLN A 72 24.24 8.73 20.95
CA GLN A 72 23.24 9.11 19.93
C GLN A 72 21.82 8.66 20.26
N LYS A 73 21.57 8.11 21.46
CA LYS A 73 20.32 7.47 21.85
C LYS A 73 19.08 8.34 21.57
N ASP A 74 19.10 9.59 22.02
CA ASP A 74 17.97 10.50 21.85
C ASP A 74 17.73 10.86 20.37
N ASN A 75 18.79 10.98 19.58
CA ASN A 75 18.68 11.30 18.15
C ASN A 75 18.10 10.12 17.35
N ILE A 76 18.57 8.90 17.63
CA ILE A 76 18.15 7.69 16.94
C ILE A 76 16.72 7.29 17.34
N PHE A 77 16.42 7.22 18.64
CA PHE A 77 15.19 6.57 19.13
C PHE A 77 14.01 7.51 19.36
N ARG A 78 14.16 8.83 19.15
CA ARG A 78 13.05 9.80 19.23
C ARG A 78 12.23 9.86 17.95
N ASN A 79 10.92 10.06 18.11
CA ASN A 79 9.91 10.22 17.06
C ASN A 79 9.89 9.05 16.07
N VAL A 80 10.14 7.83 16.55
CA VAL A 80 10.12 6.61 15.75
C VAL A 80 8.69 6.14 15.61
N GLU A 81 8.25 5.90 14.38
CA GLU A 81 6.91 5.39 14.09
C GLU A 81 6.94 3.87 13.92
N VAL A 82 8.04 3.36 13.35
CA VAL A 82 8.27 1.94 13.11
C VAL A 82 9.73 1.60 13.39
N LEU A 83 9.96 0.53 14.14
CA LEU A 83 11.24 -0.18 14.19
C LEU A 83 11.14 -1.46 13.36
N ILE A 84 12.02 -1.62 12.38
CA ILE A 84 12.24 -2.87 11.65
C ILE A 84 13.58 -3.41 12.10
N TYR A 85 13.57 -4.50 12.86
CA TYR A 85 14.78 -5.19 13.31
C TYR A 85 15.02 -6.46 12.51
N VAL A 86 16.23 -6.61 11.97
CA VAL A 86 16.57 -7.66 11.00
C VAL A 86 17.55 -8.64 11.62
N PHE A 87 17.12 -9.89 11.70
CA PHE A 87 17.92 -11.03 12.18
C PHE A 87 18.42 -11.84 10.99
N ASP A 88 19.69 -12.23 11.02
CA ASP A 88 20.24 -13.18 10.08
C ASP A 88 19.96 -14.60 10.57
N VAL A 89 19.28 -15.43 9.78
CA VAL A 89 18.95 -16.80 10.18
C VAL A 89 20.19 -17.68 10.40
N GLU A 90 21.31 -17.36 9.75
CA GLU A 90 22.59 -18.08 9.92
C GLU A 90 23.48 -17.49 11.02
N SER A 91 22.98 -16.52 11.79
CA SER A 91 23.77 -15.91 12.86
C SER A 91 24.19 -16.97 13.90
N ARG A 92 25.49 -17.01 14.18
CA ARG A 92 26.09 -17.88 15.20
C ARG A 92 26.10 -17.26 16.59
N GLU A 93 25.79 -15.96 16.69
CA GLU A 93 25.85 -15.19 17.94
C GLU A 93 24.44 -14.74 18.34
N LEU A 94 23.52 -15.69 18.45
CA LEU A 94 22.11 -15.44 18.70
C LEU A 94 21.87 -14.67 20.00
N ASP A 95 22.59 -15.01 21.08
CA ASP A 95 22.47 -14.32 22.36
C ASP A 95 22.85 -12.84 22.26
N LYS A 96 23.91 -12.53 21.48
CA LYS A 96 24.36 -11.17 21.23
C LYS A 96 23.36 -10.39 20.37
N ASP A 97 22.80 -11.04 19.34
CA ASP A 97 21.77 -10.45 18.50
C ASP A 97 20.51 -10.10 19.31
N MET A 98 20.11 -10.99 20.23
CA MET A 98 18.99 -10.77 21.14
C MET A 98 19.27 -9.66 22.15
N HIS A 99 20.49 -9.59 22.68
CA HIS A 99 20.89 -8.51 23.58
C HIS A 99 20.81 -7.12 22.92
N TYR A 100 21.31 -7.00 21.69
CA TYR A 100 21.18 -5.75 20.93
C TYR A 100 19.72 -5.43 20.59
N TYR A 101 18.92 -6.46 20.27
CA TYR A 101 17.50 -6.27 20.02
C TYR A 101 16.77 -5.73 21.26
N GLN A 102 16.98 -6.33 22.43
CA GLN A 102 16.40 -5.86 23.69
C GLN A 102 16.86 -4.43 24.03
N SER A 103 18.13 -4.11 23.80
CA SER A 103 18.64 -2.74 23.98
C SER A 103 17.92 -1.73 23.09
N CYS A 104 17.62 -2.09 21.83
CA CYS A 104 16.78 -1.28 20.95
C CYS A 104 15.36 -1.11 21.50
N LEU A 105 14.75 -2.18 21.99
CA LEU A 105 13.39 -2.13 22.55
C LEU A 105 13.31 -1.25 23.80
N GLU A 106 14.30 -1.33 24.69
CA GLU A 106 14.39 -0.45 25.86
C GLU A 106 14.50 1.02 25.44
N ALA A 107 15.35 1.31 24.45
CA ALA A 107 15.50 2.67 23.93
C ALA A 107 14.21 3.17 23.26
N ILE A 108 13.48 2.32 22.53
CA ILE A 108 12.18 2.63 21.95
C ILE A 108 11.12 2.85 23.04
N LEU A 109 11.04 1.98 24.04
CA LEU A 109 10.05 2.09 25.12
C LEU A 109 10.19 3.41 25.88
N GLN A 110 11.43 3.91 26.03
CA GLN A 110 11.72 5.17 26.70
C GLN A 110 11.44 6.41 25.82
N ASN A 111 11.66 6.33 24.50
CA ASN A 111 11.69 7.52 23.63
C ASN A 111 10.54 7.60 22.61
N SER A 112 9.96 6.47 22.23
CA SER A 112 8.89 6.33 21.24
C SER A 112 8.01 5.11 21.56
N PRO A 113 7.28 5.09 22.70
CA PRO A 113 6.55 3.91 23.17
C PRO A 113 5.43 3.44 22.22
N ASP A 114 4.90 4.33 21.38
CA ASP A 114 3.86 4.02 20.39
C ASP A 114 4.43 3.45 19.07
N ALA A 115 5.76 3.28 18.98
CA ALA A 115 6.40 2.75 17.79
C ALA A 115 5.98 1.30 17.53
N LYS A 116 5.66 1.00 16.27
CA LYS A 116 5.31 -0.36 15.84
C LYS A 116 6.57 -1.18 15.62
N ILE A 117 6.62 -2.38 16.19
CA ILE A 117 7.81 -3.23 16.13
C ILE A 117 7.60 -4.36 15.11
N PHE A 118 8.53 -4.47 14.17
CA PHE A 118 8.60 -5.55 13.21
C PHE A 118 9.95 -6.26 13.27
N CYS A 119 9.91 -7.59 13.29
CA CYS A 119 11.11 -8.41 13.27
C CYS A 119 11.16 -9.20 11.97
N LEU A 120 12.26 -9.10 11.23
CA LEU A 120 12.47 -9.84 10.00
C LEU A 120 13.52 -10.93 10.26
N VAL A 121 13.10 -12.19 10.25
CA VAL A 121 14.01 -13.34 10.18
C VAL A 121 14.42 -13.47 8.72
N HIS A 122 15.62 -12.98 8.39
CA HIS A 122 16.08 -12.75 7.03
C HIS A 122 17.04 -13.84 6.56
N LYS A 123 17.26 -13.88 5.23
CA LYS A 123 18.05 -14.89 4.52
C LYS A 123 17.50 -16.32 4.63
N MET A 124 16.18 -16.43 4.73
CA MET A 124 15.49 -17.72 4.85
C MET A 124 15.67 -18.63 3.63
N ASP A 125 16.18 -18.10 2.52
CA ASP A 125 16.64 -18.88 1.37
C ASP A 125 17.75 -19.87 1.70
N LEU A 126 18.57 -19.60 2.71
CA LEU A 126 19.67 -20.45 3.15
C LEU A 126 19.20 -21.66 3.98
N VAL A 127 17.96 -21.61 4.44
CA VAL A 127 17.31 -22.71 5.16
C VAL A 127 16.56 -23.60 4.16
N SER A 128 16.65 -24.91 4.36
CA SER A 128 15.90 -25.89 3.57
C SER A 128 14.39 -25.67 3.68
N GLU A 129 13.66 -25.80 2.58
CA GLU A 129 12.23 -25.43 2.51
C GLU A 129 11.38 -26.12 3.58
N GLU A 130 11.64 -27.41 3.83
CA GLU A 130 10.96 -28.22 4.85
C GLU A 130 11.14 -27.70 6.28
N GLN A 131 12.27 -27.04 6.56
CA GLN A 131 12.60 -26.53 7.89
C GLN A 131 12.21 -25.06 8.09
N ARG A 132 11.91 -24.31 7.03
CA ARG A 132 11.66 -22.87 7.10
C ARG A 132 10.50 -22.51 8.03
N ASP A 133 9.42 -23.27 8.00
CA ASP A 133 8.24 -23.03 8.85
C ASP A 133 8.54 -23.30 10.33
N ILE A 134 9.28 -24.38 10.61
CA ILE A 134 9.62 -24.80 11.97
C ILE A 134 10.55 -23.77 12.62
N ILE A 135 11.65 -23.44 11.94
CA ILE A 135 12.62 -22.46 12.41
C ILE A 135 11.96 -21.09 12.58
N PHE A 136 11.13 -20.66 11.63
CA PHE A 136 10.47 -19.36 11.76
C PHE A 136 9.53 -19.30 12.97
N LYS A 137 8.72 -20.34 13.22
CA LYS A 137 7.80 -20.37 14.37
C LYS A 137 8.54 -20.31 15.71
N GLU A 138 9.61 -21.08 15.86
CA GLU A 138 10.45 -21.04 17.06
C GLU A 138 11.02 -19.64 17.30
N ARG A 139 11.59 -19.02 16.26
CA ARG A 139 12.11 -17.64 16.35
C ARG A 139 11.01 -16.63 16.64
N GLU A 140 9.85 -16.77 16.02
CA GLU A 140 8.71 -15.87 16.23
C GLU A 140 8.21 -15.91 17.69
N GLU A 141 8.13 -17.10 18.29
CA GLU A 141 7.74 -17.26 19.69
C GLU A 141 8.73 -16.60 20.64
N ASP A 142 10.03 -16.82 20.43
CA ASP A 142 11.08 -16.17 21.22
C ASP A 142 11.06 -14.65 21.07
N LEU A 143 10.94 -14.15 19.85
CA LEU A 143 10.87 -12.70 19.59
C LEU A 143 9.65 -12.09 20.27
N LYS A 144 8.47 -12.72 20.18
CA LYS A 144 7.26 -12.23 20.85
C LYS A 144 7.40 -12.21 22.36
N ARG A 145 8.02 -13.24 22.94
CA ARG A 145 8.28 -13.34 24.38
C ARG A 145 9.24 -12.25 24.85
N LEU A 146 10.37 -12.09 24.15
CA LEU A 146 11.42 -11.12 24.50
C LEU A 146 11.03 -9.67 24.20
N SER A 147 10.03 -9.45 23.35
CA SER A 147 9.59 -8.09 23.01
C SER A 147 8.70 -7.44 24.06
N LYS A 148 8.13 -8.21 24.98
CA LYS A 148 7.22 -7.69 25.99
C LYS A 148 7.90 -6.62 26.86
N PRO A 149 7.20 -5.51 27.17
CA PRO A 149 5.76 -5.29 27.01
C PRO A 149 5.31 -4.85 25.62
N LEU A 150 6.23 -4.54 24.70
CA LEU A 150 5.89 -4.14 23.33
C LEU A 150 5.37 -5.33 22.53
N ASP A 151 4.45 -5.07 21.61
CA ASP A 151 3.99 -6.07 20.65
C ASP A 151 4.85 -6.02 19.39
N CYS A 152 5.33 -7.18 18.95
CA CYS A 152 6.10 -7.32 17.72
C CYS A 152 5.38 -8.21 16.70
N THR A 153 5.50 -7.87 15.42
CA THR A 153 5.08 -8.72 14.30
C THR A 153 6.30 -9.27 13.59
N ALA A 154 6.40 -10.61 13.46
CA ALA A 154 7.53 -11.25 12.81
C ALA A 154 7.21 -11.65 11.36
N PHE A 155 8.21 -11.59 10.49
CA PHE A 155 8.14 -12.13 9.13
C PHE A 155 9.41 -12.92 8.81
N ARG A 156 9.25 -14.05 8.14
CA ARG A 156 10.34 -14.67 7.39
C ARG A 156 10.53 -13.93 6.07
N THR A 157 11.77 -13.64 5.72
CA THR A 157 12.07 -12.87 4.51
C THR A 157 13.29 -13.40 3.77
N SER A 158 13.27 -13.29 2.45
CA SER A 158 14.43 -13.45 1.58
C SER A 158 14.39 -12.41 0.47
N ILE A 159 15.57 -11.98 0.00
CA ILE A 159 15.69 -11.13 -1.20
C ILE A 159 15.44 -11.90 -2.50
N TRP A 160 15.39 -13.23 -2.44
CA TRP A 160 15.28 -14.10 -3.62
C TRP A 160 13.84 -14.50 -3.94
N ASP A 161 12.88 -14.16 -3.09
CA ASP A 161 11.47 -14.51 -3.25
C ASP A 161 10.53 -13.35 -2.88
N GLU A 162 9.22 -13.58 -3.00
CA GLU A 162 8.17 -12.61 -2.74
C GLU A 162 8.01 -12.22 -1.26
N THR A 163 8.59 -12.98 -0.33
CA THR A 163 8.33 -12.79 1.12
C THR A 163 8.78 -11.41 1.60
N LEU A 164 9.79 -10.82 0.96
CA LEU A 164 10.22 -9.45 1.20
C LEU A 164 9.11 -8.43 0.90
N TYR A 165 8.40 -8.59 -0.24
CA TYR A 165 7.29 -7.71 -0.61
C TYR A 165 6.12 -7.86 0.36
N ARG A 166 5.84 -9.07 0.84
CA ARG A 166 4.82 -9.31 1.85
C ARG A 166 5.10 -8.53 3.14
N ALA A 167 6.32 -8.64 3.66
CA ALA A 167 6.73 -7.96 4.88
C ALA A 167 6.66 -6.42 4.72
N TRP A 168 7.27 -5.88 3.66
CA TRP A 168 7.26 -4.43 3.43
C TRP A 168 5.87 -3.88 3.12
N SER A 169 5.00 -4.63 2.42
CA SER A 169 3.62 -4.20 2.19
C SER A 169 2.87 -4.11 3.52
N SER A 170 3.03 -5.10 4.42
CA SER A 170 2.41 -5.05 5.75
C SER A 170 2.94 -3.90 6.61
N ILE A 171 4.24 -3.63 6.55
CA ILE A 171 4.87 -2.55 7.33
C ILE A 171 4.36 -1.19 6.83
N VAL A 172 4.38 -0.97 5.52
CA VAL A 172 3.97 0.31 4.95
C VAL A 172 2.46 0.51 5.06
N TYR A 173 1.65 -0.54 4.92
CA TYR A 173 0.20 -0.50 5.15
C TYR A 173 -0.15 0.14 6.50
N GLN A 174 0.60 -0.20 7.54
CA GLN A 174 0.42 0.33 8.89
C GLN A 174 0.78 1.82 9.05
N LEU A 175 1.44 2.43 8.06
CA LEU A 175 1.83 3.84 8.02
C LEU A 175 0.92 4.71 7.13
N ILE A 176 0.05 4.08 6.32
CA ILE A 176 -0.80 4.78 5.36
C ILE A 176 -1.98 5.43 6.10
N PRO A 177 -2.14 6.76 6.02
CA PRO A 177 -3.33 7.42 6.56
C PRO A 177 -4.56 7.03 5.74
N ASN A 178 -5.74 7.03 6.37
CA ASN A 178 -7.03 6.84 5.71
C ASN A 178 -7.19 5.52 4.92
N VAL A 179 -6.43 4.47 5.26
CA VAL A 179 -6.48 3.18 4.55
C VAL A 179 -7.90 2.59 4.48
N LYS A 180 -8.73 2.81 5.51
CA LYS A 180 -10.14 2.38 5.53
C LYS A 180 -11.00 3.05 4.46
N ALA A 181 -10.78 4.35 4.20
CA ALA A 181 -11.51 5.07 3.15
C ALA A 181 -11.10 4.58 1.77
N LEU A 182 -9.81 4.27 1.60
CA LEU A 182 -9.28 3.68 0.38
C LEU A 182 -9.85 2.27 0.14
N GLU A 183 -9.91 1.43 1.17
CA GLU A 183 -10.54 0.11 1.10
C GLU A 183 -12.02 0.18 0.74
N HIS A 184 -12.78 1.08 1.38
CA HIS A 184 -14.19 1.27 1.06
C HIS A 184 -14.39 1.70 -0.40
N SER A 185 -13.57 2.65 -0.87
CA SER A 185 -13.57 3.14 -2.24
C SER A 185 -13.22 2.04 -3.25
N LEU A 186 -12.24 1.20 -2.92
CA LEU A 186 -11.82 0.09 -3.76
C LEU A 186 -12.89 -1.01 -3.83
N ASN A 187 -13.57 -1.30 -2.71
CA ASN A 187 -14.71 -2.20 -2.68
C ASN A 187 -15.88 -1.67 -3.53
N TYR A 188 -16.19 -0.37 -3.43
CA TYR A 188 -17.21 0.25 -4.26
C TYR A 188 -16.86 0.18 -5.76
N PHE A 189 -15.60 0.49 -6.11
CA PHE A 189 -15.11 0.36 -7.47
C PHE A 189 -15.22 -1.08 -7.99
N ALA A 190 -14.77 -2.07 -7.20
CA ALA A 190 -14.85 -3.48 -7.57
C ALA A 190 -16.30 -3.94 -7.86
N ASN A 191 -17.29 -3.41 -7.13
CA ASN A 191 -18.70 -3.68 -7.39
C ASN A 191 -19.19 -3.06 -8.70
N ILE A 192 -18.76 -1.83 -9.04
CA ILE A 192 -19.16 -1.16 -10.30
C ILE A 192 -18.63 -1.93 -11.51
N VAL A 193 -17.37 -2.37 -11.45
CA VAL A 193 -16.74 -3.10 -12.56
C VAL A 193 -17.08 -4.58 -12.59
N ASP A 194 -17.84 -5.05 -11.60
CA ASP A 194 -18.11 -6.46 -11.31
C ASP A 194 -16.85 -7.36 -11.31
N ALA A 195 -15.78 -6.86 -10.70
CA ALA A 195 -14.52 -7.58 -10.61
C ALA A 195 -14.55 -8.67 -9.55
N ASP A 196 -13.79 -9.74 -9.79
CA ASP A 196 -13.54 -10.80 -8.80
C ASP A 196 -12.57 -10.34 -7.72
N GLU A 197 -11.59 -9.55 -8.15
CA GLU A 197 -10.52 -9.04 -7.31
C GLU A 197 -9.95 -7.74 -7.90
N VAL A 198 -9.69 -6.78 -7.02
CA VAL A 198 -9.02 -5.52 -7.37
C VAL A 198 -7.85 -5.30 -6.42
N LEU A 199 -6.67 -5.04 -6.95
CA LEU A 199 -5.46 -4.73 -6.19
C LEU A 199 -4.99 -3.32 -6.51
N LEU A 200 -4.58 -2.59 -5.47
CA LEU A 200 -3.98 -1.27 -5.61
C LEU A 200 -2.52 -1.33 -5.16
N PHE A 201 -1.61 -0.88 -6.02
CA PHE A 201 -0.17 -0.91 -5.79
C PHE A 201 0.42 0.49 -5.80
N GLU A 202 1.43 0.72 -4.97
CA GLU A 202 2.20 1.95 -5.04
C GLU A 202 3.10 1.94 -6.27
N ARG A 203 3.13 3.05 -7.02
CA ARG A 203 3.69 3.10 -8.37
C ARG A 203 5.18 2.80 -8.44
N ALA A 204 5.99 3.30 -7.51
CA ALA A 204 7.44 3.14 -7.55
C ALA A 204 7.88 1.74 -7.11
N THR A 205 7.43 1.32 -5.95
CA THR A 205 7.82 0.10 -5.23
C THR A 205 7.03 -1.13 -5.68
N PHE A 206 5.82 -0.93 -6.20
CA PHE A 206 4.84 -1.99 -6.48
C PHE A 206 4.40 -2.78 -5.24
N LEU A 207 4.55 -2.20 -4.04
CA LEU A 207 3.96 -2.74 -2.82
C LEU A 207 2.44 -2.63 -2.86
N VAL A 208 1.77 -3.64 -2.32
CA VAL A 208 0.30 -3.66 -2.23
C VAL A 208 -0.13 -2.70 -1.14
N ILE A 209 -1.03 -1.78 -1.49
CA ILE A 209 -1.59 -0.78 -0.57
C ILE A 209 -2.94 -1.25 -0.04
N SER A 210 -3.79 -1.76 -0.93
CA SER A 210 -5.15 -2.15 -0.61
C SER A 210 -5.62 -3.18 -1.62
N HIS A 211 -6.62 -3.98 -1.25
CA HIS A 211 -7.23 -4.95 -2.12
C HIS A 211 -8.72 -5.11 -1.79
N CYS A 212 -9.49 -5.52 -2.80
CA CYS A 212 -10.84 -6.02 -2.66
C CYS A 212 -10.87 -7.43 -3.25
N GLN A 213 -11.40 -8.39 -2.50
CA GLN A 213 -11.54 -9.77 -2.93
C GLN A 213 -13.00 -10.20 -2.79
N ARG A 214 -13.65 -10.51 -3.93
CA ARG A 214 -15.04 -10.99 -3.98
C ARG A 214 -15.11 -12.50 -4.22
N LYS A 215 -14.09 -13.10 -4.84
CA LYS A 215 -13.96 -14.56 -4.99
C LYS A 215 -12.77 -15.10 -4.20
N GLN A 216 -12.93 -16.28 -3.59
CA GLN A 216 -11.84 -16.91 -2.84
C GLN A 216 -10.80 -17.48 -3.80
N HIS A 217 -9.53 -17.11 -3.62
CA HIS A 217 -8.41 -17.65 -4.37
C HIS A 217 -7.63 -18.67 -3.54
N ARG A 218 -7.08 -19.70 -4.20
CA ARG A 218 -6.31 -20.77 -3.54
C ARG A 218 -5.00 -20.28 -2.95
N ASP A 219 -4.32 -19.37 -3.65
CA ASP A 219 -3.01 -18.85 -3.24
C ASP A 219 -3.15 -17.58 -2.39
N ALA A 220 -2.87 -17.72 -1.10
CA ALA A 220 -2.88 -16.59 -0.16
C ALA A 220 -1.72 -15.61 -0.39
N HIS A 221 -0.65 -16.05 -1.08
CA HIS A 221 0.57 -15.27 -1.32
C HIS A 221 0.60 -14.59 -2.70
N ARG A 222 -0.53 -14.61 -3.42
CA ARG A 222 -0.60 -14.08 -4.79
C ARG A 222 -0.27 -12.58 -4.88
N PHE A 223 -0.57 -11.80 -3.84
CA PHE A 223 -0.38 -10.34 -3.88
C PHE A 223 1.10 -9.97 -3.99
N GLU A 224 1.92 -10.51 -3.09
CA GLU A 224 3.36 -10.33 -3.08
C GLU A 224 4.05 -10.96 -4.30
N LYS A 225 3.53 -12.08 -4.82
CA LYS A 225 3.99 -12.68 -6.07
C LYS A 225 3.77 -11.75 -7.25
N VAL A 226 2.58 -11.16 -7.37
CA VAL A 226 2.27 -10.16 -8.41
C VAL A 226 3.18 -8.94 -8.27
N SER A 227 3.37 -8.43 -7.04
CA SER A 227 4.31 -7.34 -6.78
C SER A 227 5.72 -7.64 -7.30
N ASN A 228 6.24 -8.83 -6.97
CA ASN A 228 7.57 -9.24 -7.41
C ASN A 228 7.63 -9.39 -8.95
N ILE A 229 6.68 -10.11 -9.57
CA ILE A 229 6.63 -10.34 -11.02
C ILE A 229 6.61 -9.01 -11.78
N ILE A 230 5.68 -8.12 -11.43
CA ILE A 230 5.51 -6.86 -12.16
C ILE A 230 6.68 -5.91 -11.90
N LYS A 231 7.25 -5.91 -10.69
CA LYS A 231 8.49 -5.16 -10.42
C LYS A 231 9.63 -5.64 -11.30
N GLN A 232 9.89 -6.95 -11.40
CA GLN A 232 10.93 -7.50 -12.27
C GLN A 232 10.66 -7.16 -13.75
N PHE A 233 9.41 -7.25 -14.19
CA PHE A 233 9.02 -6.85 -15.54
C PHE A 233 9.31 -5.36 -15.80
N LYS A 234 8.91 -4.47 -14.87
CA LYS A 234 9.16 -3.03 -14.95
C LYS A 234 10.65 -2.68 -14.99
N LEU A 235 11.48 -3.39 -14.22
CA LEU A 235 12.94 -3.26 -14.28
C LEU A 235 13.49 -3.69 -15.65
N SER A 236 12.90 -4.73 -16.25
CA SER A 236 13.27 -5.21 -17.58
C SER A 236 12.90 -4.19 -18.67
N CYS A 237 11.70 -3.59 -18.62
CA CYS A 237 11.34 -2.48 -19.50
C CYS A 237 12.29 -1.29 -19.38
N SER A 238 12.67 -0.94 -18.13
CA SER A 238 13.54 0.21 -17.86
C SER A 238 14.93 0.02 -18.45
N LYS A 239 15.47 -1.22 -18.45
CA LYS A 239 16.73 -1.56 -19.13
C LYS A 239 16.67 -1.38 -20.65
N LEU A 240 15.48 -1.50 -21.23
CA LEU A 240 15.23 -1.25 -22.66
C LEU A 240 14.93 0.23 -22.96
N GLY A 241 15.01 1.13 -21.97
CA GLY A 241 14.70 2.54 -22.13
C GLY A 241 13.21 2.86 -22.16
N ALA A 242 12.34 1.91 -21.84
CA ALA A 242 10.89 2.07 -21.85
C ALA A 242 10.30 2.06 -20.42
N LYS A 243 9.18 2.75 -20.24
CA LYS A 243 8.41 2.70 -18.99
C LYS A 243 7.23 1.76 -19.15
N PHE A 244 7.02 0.88 -18.18
CA PHE A 244 5.78 0.13 -18.08
C PHE A 244 4.60 1.10 -17.88
N LEU A 245 3.48 0.86 -18.59
CA LEU A 245 2.27 1.69 -18.53
C LEU A 245 1.04 0.85 -18.17
N SER A 246 0.81 -0.21 -18.93
CA SER A 246 -0.30 -1.14 -18.72
C SER A 246 0.03 -2.54 -19.25
N MET A 247 -0.77 -3.53 -18.85
CA MET A 247 -0.73 -4.92 -19.28
C MET A 247 -2.14 -5.51 -19.23
N GLU A 248 -2.54 -6.21 -20.29
CA GLU A 248 -3.72 -7.08 -20.29
C GLU A 248 -3.26 -8.53 -20.45
N VAL A 249 -3.72 -9.41 -19.56
CA VAL A 249 -3.47 -10.85 -19.63
C VAL A 249 -4.81 -11.56 -19.64
N ARG A 250 -5.06 -12.40 -20.64
CA ARG A 250 -6.33 -13.10 -20.81
C ARG A 250 -6.09 -14.58 -21.08
N ASN A 251 -6.92 -15.42 -20.48
CA ASN A 251 -7.05 -16.83 -20.82
C ASN A 251 -8.55 -17.23 -20.85
N SER A 252 -8.84 -18.52 -20.94
CA SER A 252 -10.21 -19.05 -20.96
C SER A 252 -10.97 -18.94 -19.64
N ILE A 253 -10.29 -18.59 -18.55
CA ILE A 253 -10.82 -18.59 -17.17
C ILE A 253 -10.94 -17.16 -16.63
N PHE A 254 -10.01 -16.27 -16.97
CA PHE A 254 -9.98 -14.90 -16.47
C PHE A 254 -9.29 -13.92 -17.44
N ALA A 255 -9.55 -12.63 -17.22
CA ALA A 255 -8.80 -11.50 -17.73
C ALA A 255 -8.28 -10.66 -16.56
N ALA A 256 -7.02 -10.24 -16.63
CA ALA A 256 -6.41 -9.31 -15.69
C ALA A 256 -5.89 -8.07 -16.42
N PHE A 257 -6.24 -6.91 -15.88
CA PHE A 257 -5.87 -5.61 -16.39
C PHE A 257 -5.01 -4.90 -15.36
N ILE A 258 -3.76 -4.60 -15.69
CA ILE A 258 -2.88 -3.77 -14.88
C ILE A 258 -2.73 -2.45 -15.62
N ASP A 259 -3.08 -1.34 -14.99
CA ASP A 259 -2.95 -0.01 -15.59
C ASP A 259 -2.50 1.01 -14.54
N THR A 260 -1.84 2.05 -15.01
CA THR A 260 -1.58 3.23 -14.19
C THR A 260 -2.93 3.79 -13.75
N PHE A 261 -3.11 4.02 -12.44
CA PHE A 261 -4.39 4.43 -11.89
C PHE A 261 -4.37 5.89 -11.47
N THR A 262 -3.47 6.26 -10.57
CA THR A 262 -3.18 7.66 -10.24
C THR A 262 -1.73 8.01 -10.57
N SER A 263 -1.32 9.24 -10.31
CA SER A 263 0.10 9.61 -10.37
C SER A 263 1.00 8.76 -9.47
N ASN A 264 0.45 8.17 -8.39
CA ASN A 264 1.18 7.40 -7.37
C ASN A 264 0.79 5.93 -7.29
N THR A 265 -0.17 5.44 -8.09
CA THR A 265 -0.64 4.05 -8.00
C THR A 265 -0.83 3.35 -9.34
N TYR A 266 -0.75 2.03 -9.29
CA TYR A 266 -1.30 1.12 -10.30
C TYR A 266 -2.52 0.41 -9.72
N VAL A 267 -3.46 0.05 -10.59
CA VAL A 267 -4.57 -0.84 -10.27
C VAL A 267 -4.42 -2.13 -11.08
N MET A 268 -4.74 -3.26 -10.45
CA MET A 268 -4.97 -4.52 -11.13
C MET A 268 -6.42 -4.92 -10.93
N VAL A 269 -7.14 -5.22 -12.01
CA VAL A 269 -8.53 -5.69 -11.99
C VAL A 269 -8.58 -7.08 -12.58
N ILE A 270 -9.14 -8.05 -11.84
CA ILE A 270 -9.30 -9.44 -12.25
C ILE A 270 -10.79 -9.71 -12.49
N MET A 271 -11.09 -10.26 -13.66
CA MET A 271 -12.44 -10.55 -14.14
C MET A 271 -12.51 -12.01 -14.61
N SER A 272 -13.52 -12.78 -14.20
CA SER A 272 -13.78 -14.12 -14.78
C SER A 272 -15.02 -14.18 -15.67
N ASP A 273 -15.84 -13.12 -15.73
CA ASP A 273 -16.97 -13.08 -16.65
C ASP A 273 -16.49 -12.75 -18.08
N PRO A 274 -16.56 -13.70 -19.02
CA PRO A 274 -16.14 -13.46 -20.41
C PRO A 274 -17.12 -12.58 -21.19
N ALA A 275 -18.34 -12.36 -20.68
CA ALA A 275 -19.34 -11.53 -21.34
C ALA A 275 -19.02 -10.04 -21.25
N ILE A 276 -18.18 -9.62 -20.30
CA ILE A 276 -17.79 -8.23 -20.10
C ILE A 276 -16.66 -7.88 -21.10
N PRO A 277 -16.87 -6.94 -22.04
CA PRO A 277 -15.83 -6.51 -22.98
C PRO A 277 -14.66 -5.82 -22.26
N SER A 278 -13.43 -6.03 -22.73
CA SER A 278 -12.22 -5.39 -22.16
C SER A 278 -12.38 -3.86 -22.08
N GLU A 279 -12.96 -3.26 -23.11
CA GLU A 279 -13.14 -1.82 -23.23
C GLU A 279 -14.04 -1.26 -22.11
N ALA A 280 -15.06 -2.00 -21.67
CA ALA A 280 -15.92 -1.59 -20.57
C ALA A 280 -15.11 -1.46 -19.27
N THR A 281 -14.29 -2.47 -18.96
CA THR A 281 -13.39 -2.46 -17.80
C THR A 281 -12.38 -1.32 -17.89
N LEU A 282 -11.75 -1.11 -19.05
CA LEU A 282 -10.77 -0.04 -19.25
C LEU A 282 -11.39 1.36 -19.13
N ILE A 283 -12.61 1.57 -19.63
CA ILE A 283 -13.34 2.84 -19.47
C ILE A 283 -13.65 3.08 -17.98
N ASN A 284 -14.09 2.06 -17.25
CA ASN A 284 -14.37 2.19 -15.82
C ASN A 284 -13.10 2.51 -15.02
N ILE A 285 -11.97 1.85 -15.32
CA ILE A 285 -10.66 2.18 -14.72
C ILE A 285 -10.33 3.65 -14.97
N ARG A 286 -10.47 4.14 -16.22
CA ARG A 286 -10.19 5.54 -16.57
C ARG A 286 -11.09 6.52 -15.82
N ASN A 287 -12.39 6.24 -15.73
CA ASN A 287 -13.36 7.12 -15.08
C ASN A 287 -13.14 7.19 -13.56
N ALA A 288 -12.70 6.10 -12.93
CA ALA A 288 -12.42 6.07 -11.50
C ALA A 288 -11.15 6.84 -11.11
N ARG A 289 -10.20 7.06 -12.03
CA ARG A 289 -8.89 7.70 -11.71
C ARG A 289 -9.03 9.00 -10.93
N LYS A 290 -9.87 9.92 -11.40
CA LYS A 290 -10.03 11.26 -10.78
C LYS A 290 -10.48 11.17 -9.32
N TYR A 291 -11.39 10.25 -9.02
CA TYR A 291 -11.88 10.03 -7.66
C TYR A 291 -10.77 9.54 -6.73
N PHE A 292 -9.93 8.61 -7.18
CA PHE A 292 -8.80 8.12 -6.38
C PHE A 292 -7.65 9.14 -6.26
N GLU A 293 -7.44 9.99 -7.26
CA GLU A 293 -6.51 11.13 -7.16
C GLU A 293 -6.93 12.13 -6.07
N GLU A 294 -8.24 12.35 -5.90
CA GLU A 294 -8.76 13.20 -4.82
C GLU A 294 -8.60 12.54 -3.44
N LEU A 295 -8.80 11.23 -3.33
CA LEU A 295 -8.61 10.47 -2.09
C LEU A 295 -7.16 10.47 -1.59
N GLU A 296 -6.18 10.49 -2.49
CA GLU A 296 -4.76 10.60 -2.14
C GLU A 296 -4.38 11.98 -1.59
N ASN A 297 -5.18 13.01 -1.87
CA ASN A 297 -4.94 14.39 -1.46
C ASN A 297 -5.64 14.71 -0.12
N PRO A 298 -4.94 14.69 1.03
CA PRO A 298 -5.56 14.88 2.33
C PRO A 298 -6.13 16.29 2.53
N ASN A 299 -5.70 17.26 1.73
CA ASN A 299 -6.16 18.65 1.83
C ASN A 299 -7.59 18.85 1.30
N ASN A 300 -8.13 17.92 0.52
CA ASN A 300 -9.51 18.01 0.00
C ASN A 300 -10.56 17.44 0.98
N ASN A 301 -10.16 16.62 1.95
CA ASN A 301 -11.10 16.02 2.91
C ASN A 301 -11.63 17.00 3.97
N GLN A 302 -11.15 18.25 4.01
CA GLN A 302 -11.74 19.31 4.84
C GLN A 302 -12.88 20.09 4.17
N LEU A 303 -13.12 19.89 2.86
CA LEU A 303 -14.14 20.66 2.11
C LEU A 303 -15.43 19.88 1.80
N ASN A 304 -15.44 18.55 1.93
CA ASN A 304 -16.56 17.70 1.48
C ASN A 304 -17.50 17.18 2.59
N SER A 305 -17.34 17.59 3.85
CA SER A 305 -18.24 17.17 4.94
C SER A 305 -19.61 17.86 4.95
N ASN A 306 -19.89 18.82 4.04
CA ASN A 306 -21.12 19.61 4.05
C ASN A 306 -22.15 19.25 2.97
N HIS A 307 -21.99 18.16 2.21
CA HIS A 307 -22.91 17.87 1.09
C HIS A 307 -23.43 16.42 1.04
N PHE A 308 -23.81 15.83 2.17
CA PHE A 308 -24.68 14.66 2.14
C PHE A 308 -25.62 14.64 3.36
N HIS A 309 -26.85 15.14 3.17
CA HIS A 309 -28.00 14.71 3.95
C HIS A 309 -28.92 13.88 3.06
N PRO A 310 -29.26 12.63 3.44
CA PRO A 310 -30.27 11.87 2.74
C PRO A 310 -31.65 12.39 3.16
N HIS A 311 -32.49 12.75 2.19
CA HIS A 311 -33.88 13.10 2.41
C HIS A 311 -34.61 11.93 3.10
N GLN A 312 -34.95 12.10 4.38
CA GLN A 312 -35.92 11.26 5.06
C GLN A 312 -37.34 11.75 4.75
N HIS A 313 -38.17 10.84 4.26
CA HIS A 313 -39.61 10.96 4.20
C HIS A 313 -40.16 11.23 5.62
N HIS A 314 -40.82 12.37 5.81
CA HIS A 314 -41.69 12.59 6.97
C HIS A 314 -43.13 12.82 6.54
N SER A 315 -43.96 11.91 7.02
CA SER A 315 -45.42 11.96 7.09
C SER A 315 -45.89 13.24 7.79
N SER A 316 -46.74 14.02 7.12
CA SER A 316 -47.37 15.21 7.69
C SER A 316 -48.63 14.80 8.45
N SER A 317 -48.61 14.96 9.77
CA SER A 317 -49.81 15.07 10.61
C SER A 317 -50.01 16.54 11.00
N ASN A 318 -51.27 16.96 10.92
CA ASN A 318 -51.81 18.30 11.18
C ASN A 318 -51.23 19.01 12.42
N ASN A 319 -51.09 20.34 12.33
CA ASN A 319 -51.83 21.23 13.21
C ASN A 319 -51.88 22.69 12.71
N LEU A 320 -53.08 23.25 12.90
CA LEU A 320 -53.51 24.61 12.60
C LEU A 320 -52.67 25.68 13.32
N LEU A 321 -52.58 26.87 12.71
CA LEU A 321 -52.94 28.14 13.34
C LEU A 321 -53.06 29.29 12.32
N ASN A 322 -54.11 30.07 12.52
CA ASN A 322 -54.57 31.30 11.85
C ASN A 322 -53.49 32.34 11.53
N SER A 323 -53.60 33.05 10.39
CA SER A 323 -54.26 34.38 10.33
C SER A 323 -54.03 35.13 9.00
N SER A 324 -55.16 35.50 8.38
CA SER A 324 -55.51 36.77 7.68
C SER A 324 -54.64 37.39 6.56
N ASN A 325 -55.29 37.45 5.39
CA ASN A 325 -55.50 38.60 4.48
C ASN A 325 -54.33 39.25 3.72
N LEU A 326 -54.36 39.17 2.39
CA LEU A 326 -54.64 40.31 1.46
C LEU A 326 -54.61 39.90 -0.04
N SER A 327 -55.80 39.92 -0.64
CA SER A 327 -56.20 40.45 -1.98
C SER A 327 -55.32 40.37 -3.24
N GLY A 328 -55.97 39.95 -4.34
CA GLY A 328 -55.75 40.42 -5.73
C GLY A 328 -55.16 39.34 -6.64
N GLY A 329 -55.92 38.61 -7.47
CA GLY A 329 -56.48 39.05 -8.77
C GLY A 329 -55.42 38.87 -9.86
N GLY A 330 -55.57 38.20 -11.00
CA GLY A 330 -56.65 37.53 -11.71
C GLY A 330 -56.12 37.25 -13.14
N GLY A 331 -56.69 36.28 -13.85
CA GLY A 331 -56.68 36.24 -15.33
C GLY A 331 -55.70 35.29 -16.04
N HIS A 332 -56.29 34.30 -16.74
CA HIS A 332 -56.07 33.87 -18.15
C HIS A 332 -54.64 33.74 -18.73
N ALA A 333 -54.33 32.91 -19.73
CA ALA A 333 -54.92 31.77 -20.44
C ALA A 333 -53.92 31.42 -21.58
N THR A 334 -53.90 30.15 -22.00
CA THR A 334 -53.66 29.66 -23.39
C THR A 334 -52.30 29.78 -24.09
N GLY A 335 -51.94 28.68 -24.78
CA GLY A 335 -51.04 28.60 -25.95
C GLY A 335 -49.65 28.05 -25.60
N GLY A 336 -49.23 26.83 -25.94
CA GLY A 336 -49.56 26.01 -27.09
C GLY A 336 -48.67 26.39 -28.27
N GLN A 337 -47.52 25.74 -28.46
CA GLN A 337 -46.95 25.47 -29.79
C GLN A 337 -45.85 24.39 -29.73
N HIS A 338 -46.15 23.29 -30.40
CA HIS A 338 -45.22 22.32 -30.96
C HIS A 338 -44.21 23.00 -31.90
N PHE A 339 -42.95 22.57 -31.87
CA PHE A 339 -42.14 22.47 -33.08
C PHE A 339 -41.38 21.14 -33.07
N ASN A 340 -41.41 20.51 -34.24
CA ASN A 340 -41.06 19.13 -34.51
C ASN A 340 -40.04 19.15 -35.67
N TYR A 341 -39.16 18.15 -35.69
CA TYR A 341 -38.24 17.76 -36.76
C TYR A 341 -37.01 18.64 -37.06
N TYR A 342 -35.81 18.03 -36.97
CA TYR A 342 -35.08 17.62 -38.19
C TYR A 342 -34.14 16.44 -37.89
N HIS A 343 -34.39 15.36 -38.63
CA HIS A 343 -33.55 14.18 -38.79
C HIS A 343 -32.47 14.50 -39.82
N GLN A 344 -31.20 14.14 -39.60
CA GLN A 344 -30.27 13.85 -40.70
C GLN A 344 -29.36 12.68 -40.34
N ASN A 345 -29.70 11.54 -40.93
CA ASN A 345 -28.81 10.41 -41.16
C ASN A 345 -27.79 10.80 -42.23
N VAL A 346 -26.51 10.50 -42.01
CA VAL A 346 -25.52 10.38 -43.09
C VAL A 346 -24.75 9.08 -42.87
N ASN A 347 -25.13 8.06 -43.64
CA ASN A 347 -24.26 6.97 -44.04
C ASN A 347 -23.45 7.45 -45.24
N ASN A 348 -22.13 7.25 -45.26
CA ASN A 348 -21.50 6.43 -46.30
C ASN A 348 -20.02 6.10 -45.99
N PRO A 349 -19.51 5.00 -46.55
CA PRO A 349 -18.26 4.32 -46.20
C PRO A 349 -17.11 4.80 -47.11
N TYR A 350 -15.87 4.40 -46.81
CA TYR A 350 -14.87 3.87 -47.76
C TYR A 350 -13.57 3.55 -46.99
N HIS A 351 -13.06 2.35 -47.26
CA HIS A 351 -11.71 1.79 -47.01
C HIS A 351 -11.30 1.37 -45.60
#